data_AF-A0A561BRR2-F1
#
_entry.id   AF-A0A561BRR2-F1
#
_cell.length_a   1.000
_cell.length_b   1.000
_cell.length_c   1.000
_cell.angle_alpha   90.00
_cell.angle_beta   90.00
_cell.angle_gamma   90.00
#
_symmetry.space_group_name_H-M   'P 1'
#
loop_
_entity.id
_entity.type
_entity.pdbx_description
1 polymer ?
#
loop_
_entity_poly.entity_id
_entity_poly.type
_entity_poly.pdbx_seq_one_letter_code
_entity_poly.pdbx_strand_id
1 'polypeptide(L)'
;MKYCITCGDALHPERAEKYAYCTKTECQQKNQKDLTIVSVGVNKSADQFLILDEETTEDLAGGRYQDQRRSTYGKPERSTGEPRPEPKKTPAQRPAPTRRRWTEAQQQLAVLYNEQGLNPDQIAAKLGLTRYLVTQMILTAPQRHRKAY
;
A
#
# COMPACT_ATOMS: atom_id res chain seq x y z
N MET A 1 51.33 8.22 1.99
CA MET A 1 50.70 7.13 2.78
C MET A 1 49.63 7.72 3.67
N LYS A 2 48.44 7.11 3.68
CA LYS A 2 47.34 7.49 4.57
C LYS A 2 47.25 6.45 5.69
N TYR A 3 46.79 6.87 6.86
CA TYR A 3 46.70 6.04 8.06
C TYR A 3 45.24 5.95 8.53
N CYS A 4 44.93 4.88 9.25
CA CYS A 4 43.60 4.67 9.82
C CYS A 4 43.35 5.70 10.92
N ILE A 5 42.23 6.41 10.85
CA ILE A 5 41.86 7.41 11.87
C ILE A 5 41.63 6.82 13.26
N THR A 6 41.44 5.50 13.38
CA THR A 6 41.09 4.83 14.65
C THR A 6 42.24 4.05 15.27
N CYS A 7 43.00 3.31 14.46
CA CYS A 7 44.10 2.46 14.97
C CYS A 7 45.49 2.89 14.49
N GLY A 8 45.59 3.88 13.60
CA GLY A 8 46.87 4.37 13.08
C GLY A 8 47.58 3.46 12.06
N ASP A 9 47.03 2.29 11.75
CA ASP A 9 47.63 1.39 10.76
C ASP A 9 47.71 2.02 9.37
N ALA A 10 48.74 1.65 8.60
CA ALA A 10 48.85 2.05 7.20
C ALA A 10 47.66 1.55 6.38
N LEU A 11 46.97 2.45 5.68
CA LEU A 11 45.94 2.07 4.73
C LEU A 11 46.54 1.75 3.38
N HIS A 12 45.98 0.73 2.73
CA HIS A 12 46.20 0.48 1.31
C HIS A 12 45.77 1.71 0.49
N PRO A 13 46.54 2.13 -0.53
CA PRO A 13 46.27 3.36 -1.29
C PRO A 13 44.85 3.42 -1.86
N GLU A 14 44.39 2.37 -2.53
CA GLU A 14 43.02 2.30 -3.10
C GLU A 14 41.93 2.44 -2.03
N ARG A 15 42.14 1.86 -0.85
CA ARG A 15 41.17 1.98 0.25
C ARG A 15 41.11 3.41 0.76
N ALA A 16 42.25 4.08 0.80
CA ALA A 16 42.39 5.43 1.31
C ALA A 16 41.79 6.52 0.39
N GLU A 17 41.41 6.15 -0.83
CA GLU A 17 40.61 7.00 -1.73
C GLU A 17 39.16 7.09 -1.26
N LYS A 18 38.57 5.98 -0.79
CA LYS A 18 37.15 5.89 -0.42
C LYS A 18 36.89 5.92 1.09
N TYR A 19 37.82 5.45 1.90
CA TYR A 19 37.64 5.28 3.35
C TYR A 19 38.81 5.84 4.15
N ALA A 20 38.51 6.39 5.33
CA ALA A 20 39.52 6.91 6.27
C ALA A 20 39.99 5.86 7.31
N TYR A 21 39.45 4.64 7.27
CA TYR A 21 39.72 3.59 8.27
C TYR A 21 39.99 2.22 7.64
N CYS A 22 40.69 1.36 8.37
CA CYS A 22 41.11 0.03 7.90
C CYS A 22 39.94 -0.98 7.86
N THR A 23 40.21 -2.24 7.53
CA THR A 23 39.20 -3.31 7.47
C THR A 23 39.00 -4.06 8.79
N LYS A 24 39.78 -3.76 9.83
CA LYS A 24 39.65 -4.41 11.14
C LYS A 24 38.24 -4.17 11.71
N THR A 25 37.61 -5.21 12.23
CA THR A 25 36.21 -5.18 12.71
C THR A 25 35.97 -4.09 13.74
N GLU A 26 36.90 -3.89 14.68
CA GLU A 26 36.81 -2.82 15.69
C GLU A 26 36.78 -1.41 15.08
N CYS A 27 37.59 -1.20 14.03
CA CYS A 27 37.62 0.08 13.31
C CYS A 27 36.39 0.26 12.43
N GLN A 28 35.86 -0.83 11.86
CA GLN A 28 34.62 -0.76 11.11
C GLN A 28 33.46 -0.38 12.02
N GLN A 29 33.27 -1.08 13.14
CA GLN A 29 32.16 -0.80 14.06
C GLN A 29 32.18 0.63 14.61
N LYS A 30 33.37 1.18 14.89
CA LYS A 30 33.51 2.57 15.38
C LYS A 30 33.24 3.64 14.32
N ASN A 31 33.44 3.34 13.03
CA ASN A 31 33.31 4.31 11.94
C ASN A 31 32.14 4.02 10.98
N GLN A 32 31.43 2.91 11.18
CA GLN A 32 30.23 2.61 10.43
C GLN A 32 29.19 3.68 10.76
N LYS A 33 28.60 4.24 9.70
CA LYS A 33 27.46 5.14 9.83
C LYS A 33 26.21 4.29 9.71
N ASP A 34 25.39 4.30 10.75
CA ASP A 34 24.07 3.67 10.69
C ASP A 34 23.24 4.38 9.64
N LEU A 35 22.57 3.59 8.79
CA LEU A 35 21.65 4.10 7.79
C LEU A 35 20.24 3.98 8.35
N THR A 36 19.57 5.12 8.51
CA THR A 36 18.14 5.14 8.83
C THR A 36 17.38 4.97 7.53
N ILE A 37 16.39 4.07 7.50
CA ILE A 37 15.60 3.77 6.31
C ILE A 37 14.13 4.10 6.61
N VAL A 38 13.44 4.70 5.64
CA VAL A 38 12.02 5.01 5.70
C VAL A 38 11.27 4.27 4.59
N SER A 39 10.11 3.70 4.93
CA SER A 39 9.21 3.06 3.97
C SER A 39 8.12 4.04 3.52
N VAL A 40 8.02 4.26 2.22
CA VAL A 40 7.01 5.08 1.55
C VAL A 40 6.03 4.17 0.80
N GLY A 41 4.78 4.13 1.25
CA GLY A 41 3.75 3.33 0.59
C GLY A 41 3.26 3.99 -0.70
N VAL A 42 3.62 3.44 -1.86
CA VAL A 42 3.14 3.94 -3.17
C VAL A 42 1.88 3.23 -3.66
N ASN A 43 1.61 2.01 -3.19
CA ASN A 43 0.32 1.32 -3.32
C ASN A 43 0.20 0.20 -2.26
N LYS A 44 -0.93 -0.55 -2.26
CA LYS A 44 -1.24 -1.57 -1.24
C LYS A 44 -0.19 -2.68 -1.08
N SER A 45 0.63 -2.94 -2.10
CA SER A 45 1.58 -4.06 -2.09
C SER A 45 3.00 -3.67 -2.53
N ALA A 46 3.27 -2.38 -2.73
CA ALA A 46 4.58 -1.90 -3.15
C ALA A 46 4.98 -0.71 -2.26
N ASP A 47 5.70 -1.00 -1.19
CA ASP A 47 6.40 0.01 -0.42
C ASP A 47 7.76 0.27 -1.07
N GLN A 48 8.13 1.54 -1.19
CA GLN A 48 9.47 1.97 -1.60
C GLN A 48 10.29 2.31 -0.35
N PHE A 49 11.55 1.87 -0.30
CA PHE A 49 12.45 2.17 0.81
C PHE A 49 13.45 3.24 0.38
N LEU A 50 13.54 4.32 1.16
CA LEU A 50 14.48 5.40 0.96
C LEU A 50 15.43 5.48 2.15
N ILE A 51 16.68 5.89 1.91
CA ILE A 51 17.62 6.22 2.98
C ILE A 51 17.22 7.60 3.51
N LEU A 52 17.06 7.73 4.83
CA LEU A 52 16.72 8.99 5.47
C LEU A 52 17.98 9.86 5.60
N ASP A 53 18.40 10.42 4.48
CA ASP A 53 19.36 11.51 4.41
C ASP A 53 18.67 12.88 4.47
N GLU A 54 19.46 13.95 4.44
CA GLU A 54 18.96 15.33 4.56
C GLU A 54 18.01 15.69 3.41
N GLU A 55 18.37 15.32 2.18
CA GLU A 55 17.54 15.53 0.98
C GLU A 55 16.20 14.77 1.08
N THR A 56 16.24 13.49 1.44
CA THR A 56 15.02 12.69 1.61
C THR A 56 14.13 13.25 2.72
N THR A 57 14.73 13.80 3.78
CA THR A 57 13.99 14.44 4.88
C THR A 57 13.28 15.70 4.39
N GLU A 58 13.94 16.53 3.59
CA GLU A 58 13.35 17.72 2.98
C GLU A 58 12.23 17.37 2.00
N ASP A 59 12.40 16.33 1.20
CA ASP A 59 11.38 15.86 0.26
C ASP A 59 10.11 15.35 0.94
N LEU A 60 10.28 14.61 2.04
CA LEU A 60 9.17 14.15 2.86
C LEU A 60 8.46 15.32 3.53
N ALA A 61 9.21 16.30 4.05
CA ALA A 61 8.64 17.53 4.64
C ALA A 61 7.91 18.38 3.60
N GLY A 62 8.41 18.45 2.36
CA GLY A 62 7.78 19.12 1.23
C GLY A 62 6.55 18.39 0.68
N GLY A 63 6.23 17.21 1.21
CA GLY A 63 5.04 16.46 0.84
C GLY A 63 5.13 15.76 -0.52
N ARG A 64 6.34 15.60 -1.10
CA ARG A 64 6.53 14.93 -2.41
C ARG A 64 5.88 13.55 -2.47
N TYR A 65 5.93 12.82 -1.36
CA TYR A 65 5.44 11.46 -1.23
C TYR A 65 4.08 11.36 -0.53
N GLN A 66 3.46 12.49 -0.19
CA GLN A 66 2.11 12.51 0.37
C GLN A 66 1.11 12.44 -0.78
N ASP A 67 0.36 11.35 -0.84
CA ASP A 67 -0.77 11.26 -1.77
C ASP A 67 -1.85 12.27 -1.33
N GLN A 68 -2.06 13.33 -2.12
CA GLN A 68 -3.08 14.34 -1.84
C GLN A 68 -4.50 13.76 -1.77
N ARG A 69 -4.76 12.62 -2.42
CA ARG A 69 -6.05 11.90 -2.32
C ARG A 69 -6.17 11.11 -1.03
N ARG A 70 -5.05 10.87 -0.35
CA ARG A 70 -4.96 10.25 0.97
C ARG A 70 -5.11 11.27 2.10
N SER A 71 -5.48 12.51 1.79
CA SER A 71 -6.02 13.43 2.79
C SER A 71 -7.40 12.91 3.21
N THR A 72 -7.55 12.55 4.49
CA THR A 72 -8.77 12.08 5.19
C THR A 72 -9.08 10.57 5.19
N TYR A 73 -8.21 9.75 5.77
CA TYR A 73 -8.69 8.59 6.55
C TYR A 73 -8.13 8.66 7.97
N GLY A 74 -8.85 9.38 8.83
CA GLY A 74 -8.59 9.47 10.27
C GLY A 74 -8.59 10.90 10.81
N LYS A 75 -9.72 11.28 11.44
CA LYS A 75 -10.04 12.53 12.18
C LYS A 75 -10.45 13.76 11.33
N PRO A 76 -11.63 14.36 11.59
CA PRO A 76 -11.94 15.69 11.10
C PRO A 76 -11.27 16.72 12.02
N GLU A 77 -10.31 17.47 11.52
CA GLU A 77 -9.93 18.73 12.16
C GLU A 77 -11.00 19.78 11.85
N ARG A 78 -11.52 20.42 12.91
CA ARG A 78 -12.36 21.61 12.80
C ARG A 78 -11.46 22.77 12.39
N SER A 79 -11.54 23.19 11.13
CA SER A 79 -11.03 24.50 10.74
C SER A 79 -12.02 25.58 11.17
N THR A 80 -11.60 26.44 12.10
CA THR A 80 -12.22 27.75 12.33
C THR A 80 -11.90 28.64 11.13
N GLY A 81 -12.84 28.73 10.18
CA GLY A 81 -12.80 29.66 9.06
C GLY A 81 -14.09 30.48 9.01
N GLU A 82 -13.94 31.80 8.93
CA GLU A 82 -15.01 32.80 8.75
C GLU A 82 -15.99 32.47 7.61
N PRO A 83 -17.26 32.91 7.72
CA PRO A 83 -18.33 32.47 6.83
C PRO A 83 -18.27 33.20 5.47
N ARG A 84 -17.97 32.46 4.41
CA ARG A 84 -18.23 32.87 3.02
C ARG A 84 -19.71 32.56 2.68
N PRO A 85 -20.44 33.45 1.98
CA PRO A 85 -21.87 33.28 1.74
C PRO A 85 -22.18 32.02 0.91
N GLU A 86 -23.18 31.27 1.39
CA GLU A 86 -23.61 29.98 0.85
C GLU A 86 -24.24 30.10 -0.56
N PRO A 87 -23.85 29.26 -1.53
CA PRO A 87 -24.67 29.04 -2.72
C PRO A 87 -25.86 28.15 -2.35
N LYS A 88 -27.06 28.57 -2.79
CA LYS A 88 -28.34 27.89 -2.57
C LYS A 88 -28.24 26.41 -2.97
N LYS A 89 -28.39 25.53 -1.99
CA LYS A 89 -28.48 24.07 -2.16
C LYS A 89 -29.74 23.73 -2.97
N THR A 90 -29.56 23.33 -4.22
CA THR A 90 -30.54 22.44 -4.86
C THR A 90 -30.55 21.10 -4.11
N PRO A 91 -31.71 20.45 -3.93
CA PRO A 91 -31.75 19.14 -3.29
C PRO A 91 -30.99 18.16 -4.20
N ALA A 92 -29.86 17.65 -3.69
CA ALA A 92 -29.14 16.57 -4.32
C ALA A 92 -30.07 15.36 -4.42
N GLN A 93 -30.38 14.93 -5.65
CA GLN A 93 -31.03 13.66 -5.88
C GLN A 93 -30.16 12.57 -5.25
N ARG A 94 -30.71 11.85 -4.28
CA ARG A 94 -30.11 10.62 -3.75
C ARG A 94 -29.74 9.74 -4.94
N PRO A 95 -28.48 9.29 -5.09
CA PRO A 95 -28.17 8.28 -6.08
C PRO A 95 -29.01 7.04 -5.76
N ALA A 96 -29.81 6.59 -6.74
CA ALA A 96 -30.60 5.39 -6.62
C ALA A 96 -29.68 4.22 -6.21
N PRO A 97 -30.12 3.30 -5.32
CA PRO A 97 -29.33 2.12 -5.01
C PRO A 97 -29.03 1.41 -6.33
N THR A 98 -27.74 1.22 -6.63
CA THR A 98 -27.33 0.39 -7.77
C THR A 98 -27.98 -0.96 -7.56
N ARG A 99 -29.00 -1.26 -8.36
CA ARG A 99 -29.70 -2.54 -8.30
C ARG A 99 -28.61 -3.60 -8.46
N ARG A 100 -28.38 -4.41 -7.43
CA ARG A 100 -27.52 -5.58 -7.55
C ARG A 100 -27.99 -6.32 -8.81
N ARG A 101 -27.08 -6.53 -9.77
CA ARG A 101 -27.41 -7.06 -11.11
C ARG A 101 -27.85 -8.53 -11.08
N TRP A 102 -27.88 -9.14 -9.90
CA TRP A 102 -28.28 -10.52 -9.64
C TRP A 102 -29.04 -10.60 -8.32
N THR A 103 -29.92 -11.59 -8.19
CA THR A 103 -30.65 -11.85 -6.95
C THR A 103 -29.79 -12.67 -5.98
N GLU A 104 -30.10 -12.60 -4.69
CA GLU A 104 -29.39 -13.39 -3.67
C GLU A 104 -29.52 -14.91 -3.92
N ALA A 105 -30.69 -15.35 -4.39
CA ALA A 105 -30.92 -16.74 -4.78
C ALA A 105 -30.00 -17.19 -5.93
N GLN A 106 -29.80 -16.34 -6.95
CA GLN A 106 -28.88 -16.67 -8.05
C GLN A 106 -27.42 -16.74 -7.55
N GLN A 107 -27.03 -15.89 -6.60
CA GLN A 107 -25.69 -15.91 -6.01
C GLN A 107 -25.46 -17.19 -5.20
N GLN A 108 -26.44 -17.60 -4.40
CA GLN A 108 -26.36 -18.85 -3.63
C GLN A 108 -26.25 -20.08 -4.56
N LEU A 109 -27.04 -20.12 -5.64
CA LEU A 109 -26.94 -21.20 -6.63
C LEU A 109 -25.59 -21.22 -7.34
N ALA A 110 -25.04 -20.05 -7.70
CA ALA A 110 -23.72 -19.97 -8.33
C ALA A 110 -22.61 -20.51 -7.40
N VAL A 111 -22.67 -20.20 -6.11
CA VAL A 111 -21.71 -20.74 -5.12
C VAL A 111 -21.86 -22.25 -4.96
N LEU A 112 -23.10 -22.76 -4.83
CA LEU A 112 -23.36 -24.20 -4.70
C LEU A 112 -22.83 -24.98 -5.91
N TYR A 113 -23.06 -24.51 -7.14
CA TYR A 113 -22.54 -25.18 -8.33
C TYR A 113 -21.01 -25.13 -8.41
N ASN A 114 -20.37 -24.06 -7.93
CA ASN A 114 -18.93 -23.96 -7.86
C ASN A 114 -18.34 -24.95 -6.82
N GLU A 115 -19.00 -25.10 -5.66
CA GLU A 115 -18.64 -26.14 -4.66
C GLU A 115 -18.81 -27.56 -5.20
N GLN A 116 -19.78 -27.78 -6.09
CA GLN A 116 -19.97 -29.03 -6.83
C GLN A 116 -18.96 -29.25 -7.98
N GLY A 117 -18.03 -28.31 -8.19
CA GLY A 117 -16.96 -28.43 -9.17
C GLY A 117 -17.34 -28.04 -10.60
N LEU A 118 -18.48 -27.38 -10.81
CA LEU A 118 -18.82 -26.86 -12.13
C LEU A 118 -17.98 -25.62 -12.46
N ASN A 119 -17.56 -25.53 -13.73
CA ASN A 119 -16.82 -24.36 -14.21
C ASN A 119 -17.73 -23.13 -14.34
N PRO A 120 -17.21 -21.90 -14.16
CA PRO A 120 -18.01 -20.67 -14.27
C PRO A 120 -18.79 -20.51 -15.59
N ASP A 121 -18.27 -21.03 -16.71
CA ASP A 121 -18.97 -21.05 -17.99
C ASP A 121 -20.20 -21.97 -17.99
N GLN A 122 -20.12 -23.13 -17.31
CA GLN A 122 -21.24 -24.07 -17.17
C GLN A 122 -22.31 -23.53 -16.23
N ILE A 123 -21.89 -22.85 -15.16
CA ILE A 123 -22.80 -22.18 -14.22
C ILE A 123 -23.52 -21.02 -14.92
N ALA A 124 -22.81 -20.25 -15.73
CA ALA A 124 -23.37 -19.19 -16.56
C ALA A 124 -24.45 -19.72 -17.52
N ALA A 125 -24.17 -20.83 -18.22
CA ALA A 125 -25.13 -21.49 -19.08
C ALA A 125 -26.39 -21.96 -18.33
N LYS A 126 -26.22 -22.53 -17.12
CA LYS A 126 -27.35 -22.99 -16.29
C LYS A 126 -28.21 -21.86 -15.72
N LEU A 127 -27.59 -20.74 -15.36
CA LEU A 127 -28.28 -19.60 -14.75
C LEU A 127 -28.76 -18.56 -15.78
N GLY A 128 -28.44 -18.72 -17.06
CA GLY A 128 -28.74 -17.74 -18.11
C GLY A 128 -28.00 -16.41 -17.92
N LEU A 129 -26.84 -16.45 -17.25
CA LEU A 129 -26.04 -15.26 -16.93
C LEU A 129 -24.76 -15.24 -17.75
N THR A 130 -24.09 -14.08 -17.80
CA THR A 130 -22.75 -14.02 -18.40
C THR A 130 -21.73 -14.64 -17.45
N ARG A 131 -20.68 -15.25 -18.01
CA ARG A 131 -19.52 -15.77 -17.24
C ARG A 131 -19.00 -14.73 -16.24
N TYR A 132 -18.91 -13.47 -16.68
CA TYR A 132 -18.44 -12.36 -15.86
C TYR A 132 -19.34 -12.11 -14.63
N LEU A 133 -20.67 -12.19 -14.77
CA LEU A 133 -21.56 -12.02 -13.62
C LEU A 133 -21.41 -13.17 -12.64
N VAL A 134 -21.30 -14.41 -13.13
CA VAL A 134 -21.10 -15.58 -12.27
C VAL A 134 -19.79 -15.50 -11.48
N THR A 135 -18.69 -15.09 -12.12
CA THR A 135 -17.42 -14.92 -11.40
C THR A 135 -17.51 -13.81 -10.35
N GLN A 136 -18.16 -12.68 -10.66
CA GLN A 136 -18.42 -11.63 -9.67
C GLN A 136 -19.28 -12.14 -8.50
N MET A 137 -20.27 -12.98 -8.76
CA MET A 137 -21.14 -13.55 -7.73
C MET A 137 -20.38 -14.49 -6.78
N ILE A 138 -19.46 -15.30 -7.31
CA ILE A 138 -18.61 -16.18 -6.50
C ILE A 138 -17.59 -15.36 -5.69
N LEU A 139 -16.93 -14.38 -6.31
CA LEU A 139 -15.90 -13.56 -5.64
C LEU A 139 -16.47 -12.62 -4.57
N THR A 140 -17.70 -12.14 -4.76
CA THR A 140 -18.39 -11.25 -3.80
C THR A 140 -19.23 -12.01 -2.77
N ALA A 141 -19.31 -13.35 -2.88
CA ALA A 141 -20.03 -14.15 -1.90
C ALA A 141 -19.31 -14.09 -0.55
N PRO A 142 -20.03 -13.89 0.57
CA PRO A 142 -19.42 -13.96 1.88
C PRO A 142 -18.88 -15.38 2.12
N GLN A 143 -17.60 -15.47 2.49
CA GLN A 143 -16.95 -16.74 2.85
C GLN A 143 -17.70 -17.38 4.03
N ARG A 144 -18.46 -18.44 3.77
CA ARG A 144 -18.97 -19.31 4.84
C ARG A 144 -17.78 -20.11 5.34
N HIS A 145 -17.15 -19.66 6.43
CA HIS A 145 -16.09 -20.40 7.11
C HIS A 145 -16.47 -21.88 7.20
N ARG A 146 -15.68 -22.73 6.52
CA ARG A 146 -15.68 -24.18 6.75
C ARG A 146 -15.44 -24.39 8.24
N LYS A 147 -16.47 -24.78 9.00
CA LYS A 147 -16.23 -25.39 10.32
C LYS A 147 -15.47 -26.69 10.05
N ALA A 148 -14.17 -26.66 10.33
CA ALA A 148 -13.36 -27.86 10.42
C ALA A 148 -13.93 -28.69 11.58
N TYR A 149 -14.39 -29.89 11.26
CA TYR A 149 -14.63 -30.99 12.20
C TYR A 149 -13.56 -32.05 11.93
#